data_AF-A0A6N7YX69-F1
#
_entry.id   AF-A0A6N7YX69-F1
#
_cell.length_a   1.000
_cell.length_b   1.000
_cell.length_c   1.000
_cell.angle_alpha   90.00
_cell.angle_beta   90.00
_cell.angle_gamma   90.00
#
_symmetry.space_group_name_H-M   'P 1'
#
loop_
_entity.id
_entity.type
_entity.pdbx_description
1 polymer ?
#
loop_
_entity_poly.entity_id
_entity_poly.type
_entity_poly.pdbx_seq_one_letter_code
_entity_poly.pdbx_strand_id
1 'polypeptide(L)'
;MSTNRKRITVNLTAEAFARLEQLAAQRGKRYGSVANEILTGLLEHGQLPDNPEPPVDGAPPDWLELGRGQPWRAKAWEQAQHLREAYPTELHLLPSTWTTDRFARDGLLALAAWRAQIDAGTSDDPRIELAWLDSLRRFRTWLELRARETPDRLPDHSAPTGWTPTS
;
A
#
# COMPACT_ATOMS: atom_id res chain seq x y z
N MET A 1 7.01 -18.13 -18.20
CA MET A 1 6.60 -17.31 -19.36
C MET A 1 7.81 -16.53 -19.82
N SER A 2 8.29 -16.73 -21.05
CA SER A 2 9.50 -16.08 -21.56
C SER A 2 9.20 -14.63 -21.94
N THR A 3 9.80 -13.67 -21.25
CA THR A 3 9.72 -12.24 -21.61
C THR A 3 10.55 -11.99 -22.88
N ASN A 4 9.88 -11.64 -23.98
CA ASN A 4 10.51 -11.33 -25.25
C ASN A 4 11.26 -9.98 -25.15
N ARG A 5 12.58 -10.02 -24.92
CA ARG A 5 13.40 -8.83 -24.72
C ARG A 5 14.00 -8.35 -26.05
N LYS A 6 13.57 -7.18 -26.52
CA LYS A 6 14.13 -6.49 -27.70
C LYS A 6 15.01 -5.32 -27.25
N ARG A 7 16.13 -5.08 -27.95
CA ARG A 7 17.03 -3.95 -27.70
C ARG A 7 16.70 -2.83 -28.69
N ILE A 8 16.49 -1.62 -28.18
CA ILE A 8 16.22 -0.42 -28.96
C ILE A 8 17.37 0.57 -28.68
N THR A 9 17.85 1.23 -29.73
CA THR A 9 18.83 2.31 -29.61
C THR A 9 18.12 3.62 -29.85
N VAL A 10 18.30 4.58 -28.94
CA VAL A 10 17.65 5.89 -28.98
C VAL A 10 18.73 6.95 -28.93
N ASN A 11 18.63 7.95 -29.83
CA ASN A 11 19.51 9.10 -29.81
C ASN A 11 18.92 10.15 -28.89
N LEU A 12 19.65 10.51 -27.84
CA LEU A 12 19.28 11.55 -26.90
C LEU A 12 20.18 12.76 -27.11
N THR A 13 19.64 13.96 -26.88
CA THR A 13 20.47 15.16 -26.76
C THR A 13 21.35 15.04 -25.51
N ALA A 14 22.48 15.74 -25.48
CA ALA A 14 23.39 15.73 -24.33
C ALA A 14 22.67 16.16 -23.03
N GLU A 15 21.79 17.15 -23.11
CA GLU A 15 20.97 17.62 -21.99
C GLU A 15 19.97 16.56 -21.51
N ALA A 16 19.28 15.88 -22.43
CA ALA A 16 18.34 14.82 -22.08
C ALA A 16 19.05 13.61 -21.43
N PHE A 17 20.25 13.28 -21.90
CA PHE A 17 21.06 12.22 -21.31
C PHE A 17 21.55 12.60 -19.91
N ALA A 18 22.06 13.82 -19.71
CA ALA A 18 22.46 14.31 -18.39
C ALA A 18 21.30 14.30 -17.39
N ARG A 19 20.09 14.67 -17.85
CA ARG A 19 18.88 14.61 -17.02
C ARG A 19 18.50 13.18 -16.65
N LEU A 20 18.65 12.23 -17.57
CA LEU A 20 18.42 10.81 -17.33
C LEU A 20 19.43 10.24 -16.32
N GLU A 21 20.71 10.61 -16.42
CA GLU A 21 21.73 10.21 -15.43
C GLU A 21 21.44 10.78 -14.05
N GLN A 22 21.01 12.05 -13.97
CA GLN A 22 20.62 12.68 -12.71
C GLN A 22 19.41 11.96 -12.09
N LEU A 23 18.39 11.64 -12.88
CA LEU A 23 17.22 10.87 -12.42
C LEU A 23 17.60 9.46 -11.97
N ALA A 24 18.54 8.82 -12.67
CA ALA A 24 19.05 7.50 -12.32
C ALA A 24 19.81 7.52 -10.99
N ALA A 25 20.66 8.53 -10.78
CA ALA A 25 21.38 8.74 -9.52
C ALA A 25 20.41 9.00 -8.36
N GLN A 26 19.41 9.86 -8.56
CA GLN A 26 18.36 10.12 -7.56
C GLN A 26 17.56 8.87 -7.19
N ARG A 27 17.33 7.97 -8.15
CA ARG A 27 16.58 6.72 -7.96
C ARG A 27 17.44 5.53 -7.51
N GLY A 28 18.76 5.69 -7.39
CA GLY A 28 19.68 4.58 -7.10
C GLY A 28 19.68 3.47 -8.15
N LYS A 29 19.26 3.77 -9.39
CA LYS A 29 19.09 2.80 -10.48
C LYS A 29 20.08 3.08 -11.62
N ARG A 30 20.30 2.10 -12.49
CA ARG A 30 21.04 2.32 -13.75
C ARG A 30 20.19 3.14 -14.71
N TYR A 31 20.80 4.06 -15.46
CA TYR A 31 20.10 4.92 -16.42
C TYR A 31 19.25 4.13 -17.43
N GLY A 32 19.70 2.95 -17.87
CA GLY A 32 18.94 2.08 -18.79
C GLY A 32 17.66 1.52 -18.19
N SER A 33 17.62 1.28 -16.88
CA SER A 33 16.40 0.84 -16.17
C SER A 33 15.40 1.97 -16.07
N VAL A 34 15.86 3.18 -15.74
CA VAL A 34 15.01 4.37 -15.65
C VAL A 34 14.48 4.78 -17.02
N ALA A 35 15.30 4.70 -18.07
CA ALA A 35 14.87 4.96 -19.43
C ALA A 35 13.77 3.98 -19.88
N ASN A 36 13.90 2.70 -19.53
CA ASN A 36 12.89 1.70 -19.82
C ASN A 36 11.58 1.99 -19.07
N GLU A 37 11.64 2.33 -17.78
CA GLU A 37 10.45 2.70 -16.99
C GLU A 37 9.72 3.90 -17.59
N ILE A 38 10.46 4.95 -17.98
CA ILE A 38 9.90 6.14 -18.61
C ILE A 38 9.25 5.79 -19.96
N LEU A 39 9.96 5.03 -20.80
CA LEU A 39 9.46 4.65 -22.12
C LEU A 39 8.22 3.76 -22.02
N THR A 40 8.24 2.77 -21.12
CA THR A 40 7.08 1.89 -20.86
C THR A 40 5.89 2.70 -20.34
N GLY A 41 6.08 3.57 -19.35
CA GLY A 41 5.00 4.43 -18.82
C GLY A 41 4.38 5.32 -19.89
N LEU A 42 5.21 5.95 -20.73
CA LEU A 42 4.74 6.77 -21.84
C LEU A 42 3.97 5.96 -22.89
N LEU A 43 4.46 4.77 -23.25
CA LEU A 43 3.85 3.94 -24.30
C LEU A 43 2.58 3.21 -23.83
N GLU A 44 2.50 2.82 -22.55
CA GLU A 44 1.37 2.05 -22.01
C GLU A 44 0.28 2.96 -21.42
N HIS A 45 0.65 4.12 -20.87
CA HIS A 45 -0.29 4.97 -20.12
C HIS A 45 -0.39 6.41 -20.65
N GLY A 46 0.41 6.80 -21.65
CA GLY A 46 0.35 8.13 -22.26
C GLY A 46 0.79 9.28 -21.35
N GLN A 47 1.38 8.97 -20.19
CA GLN A 47 1.86 9.93 -19.20
C GLN A 47 3.30 9.58 -18.81
N LEU A 48 4.12 10.59 -18.49
CA LEU A 48 5.38 10.32 -17.79
C LEU A 48 5.02 9.66 -16.46
N PRO A 49 5.76 8.61 -16.03
CA PRO A 49 5.57 8.09 -14.68
C PRO A 49 5.76 9.26 -13.72
N ASP A 50 4.71 9.55 -12.94
CA ASP A 50 4.75 10.60 -11.94
C ASP A 50 6.03 10.50 -11.13
N ASN A 51 6.59 11.66 -10.83
CA ASN A 51 7.82 11.89 -10.08
C ASN A 51 8.05 10.72 -9.10
N PRO A 52 9.20 10.02 -9.15
CA PRO A 52 9.37 8.84 -8.32
C PRO A 52 9.20 9.31 -6.87
N GLU A 53 8.27 8.70 -6.14
CA GLU A 53 8.37 8.73 -4.68
C GLU A 53 9.83 8.42 -4.34
N PRO A 54 10.47 9.24 -3.49
CA PRO A 54 11.84 8.97 -3.09
C PRO A 54 11.91 7.51 -2.61
N PRO A 55 13.00 6.78 -2.92
CA PRO A 55 13.18 5.46 -2.33
C PRO A 55 13.07 5.64 -0.82
N VAL A 56 12.08 4.99 -0.21
CA VAL A 56 12.00 4.91 1.25
C VAL A 56 13.16 4.01 1.66
N ASP A 57 14.35 4.60 1.81
CA ASP A 57 15.41 4.02 2.63
C ASP A 57 14.91 4.09 4.06
N GLY A 58 14.20 3.04 4.43
CA GLY A 58 13.56 2.87 5.72
C GLY A 58 13.22 1.41 5.91
N ALA A 59 13.29 0.95 7.15
CA ALA A 59 12.74 -0.35 7.50
C ALA A 59 11.30 -0.41 6.96
N PRO A 60 10.89 -1.54 6.36
CA PRO A 60 9.55 -1.68 5.84
C PRO A 60 8.53 -1.37 6.94
N PRO A 61 7.39 -0.74 6.63
CA PRO A 61 6.45 -0.30 7.64
C PRO A 61 6.04 -1.43 8.58
N ASP A 62 5.92 -1.13 9.87
CA ASP A 62 5.64 -2.13 10.89
C ASP A 62 4.28 -2.83 10.71
N TRP A 63 3.36 -2.23 9.95
CA TRP A 63 2.07 -2.80 9.60
C TRP A 63 2.13 -3.78 8.42
N LEU A 64 3.29 -4.01 7.79
CA LEU A 64 3.44 -4.92 6.66
C LEU A 64 3.95 -6.31 7.08
N GLU A 65 3.25 -7.37 6.67
CA GLU A 65 3.62 -8.76 6.97
C GLU A 65 4.78 -9.25 6.08
N LEU A 66 6.01 -9.05 6.54
CA LEU A 66 7.24 -9.51 5.84
C LEU A 66 7.88 -10.70 6.54
N GLY A 67 7.11 -11.78 6.76
CA GLY A 67 7.60 -12.96 7.48
C GLY A 67 7.80 -12.72 8.99
N ARG A 68 7.17 -11.66 9.55
CA ARG A 68 7.31 -11.24 10.95
C ARG A 68 6.64 -12.17 11.98
N GLY A 69 5.89 -13.17 11.52
CA GLY A 69 5.41 -14.28 12.36
C GLY A 69 4.31 -13.91 13.37
N GLN A 70 4.13 -14.77 14.38
CA GLN A 70 3.01 -14.71 15.34
C GLN A 70 2.92 -13.41 16.15
N PRO A 71 4.01 -12.87 16.74
CA PRO A 71 3.90 -11.66 17.56
C PRO A 71 3.39 -10.45 16.76
N TRP A 72 3.76 -10.38 15.49
CA TRP A 72 3.28 -9.35 14.59
C TRP A 72 1.78 -9.51 14.30
N ARG A 73 1.30 -10.73 14.05
CA ARG A 73 -0.12 -10.99 13.76
C ARG A 73 -1.02 -10.63 14.95
N ALA A 74 -0.58 -10.91 16.17
CA ALA A 74 -1.33 -10.55 17.37
C ALA A 74 -1.50 -9.02 17.48
N LYS A 75 -0.42 -8.26 17.30
CA LYS A 75 -0.47 -6.79 17.28
C LYS A 75 -1.33 -6.25 16.13
N ALA A 76 -1.16 -6.81 14.93
CA ALA A 76 -1.94 -6.45 13.75
C ALA A 76 -3.44 -6.71 13.96
N TRP A 77 -3.79 -7.83 14.60
CA TRP A 77 -5.16 -8.15 14.96
C TRP A 77 -5.74 -7.12 15.92
N GLU A 78 -5.05 -6.81 17.02
CA GLU A 78 -5.49 -5.80 18.00
C GLU A 78 -5.73 -4.44 17.34
N GLN A 79 -4.81 -3.99 16.50
CA GLN A 79 -4.93 -2.72 15.76
C GLN A 79 -6.14 -2.72 14.82
N ALA A 80 -6.36 -3.81 14.08
CA ALA A 80 -7.51 -3.95 13.20
C ALA A 80 -8.83 -3.94 13.98
N GLN A 81 -8.89 -4.62 15.12
CA GLN A 81 -10.10 -4.66 15.95
C GLN A 81 -10.42 -3.30 16.55
N HIS A 82 -9.43 -2.59 17.11
CA HIS A 82 -9.63 -1.25 17.63
C HIS A 82 -10.18 -0.30 16.55
N LEU A 83 -9.66 -0.38 15.32
CA LEU A 83 -10.17 0.43 14.22
C LEU A 83 -11.61 0.04 13.83
N ARG A 84 -11.95 -1.26 13.81
CA ARG A 84 -13.32 -1.74 13.53
C ARG A 84 -14.33 -1.27 14.57
N GLU A 85 -13.93 -1.21 15.84
CA GLU A 85 -14.77 -0.73 16.93
C GLU A 85 -15.03 0.77 16.85
N ALA A 86 -14.00 1.55 16.47
CA ALA A 86 -14.12 3.00 16.30
C ALA A 86 -14.91 3.39 15.03
N TYR A 87 -14.84 2.60 13.96
CA TYR A 87 -15.44 2.91 12.65
C TYR A 87 -16.33 1.75 12.13
N PRO A 88 -17.40 1.38 12.88
CA PRO A 88 -18.22 0.22 12.55
C PRO A 88 -18.98 0.41 11.24
N THR A 89 -19.39 1.64 10.90
CA THR A 89 -20.12 1.91 9.65
C THR A 89 -19.24 1.76 8.42
N GLU A 90 -17.98 2.17 8.48
CA GLU A 90 -17.06 2.09 7.35
C GLU A 90 -16.54 0.67 7.12
N LEU A 91 -16.41 -0.11 8.20
CA LEU A 91 -15.78 -1.42 8.17
C LEU A 91 -16.76 -2.61 8.31
N HIS A 92 -18.08 -2.35 8.27
CA HIS A 92 -19.11 -3.40 8.38
C HIS A 92 -19.08 -4.48 7.29
N LEU A 93 -18.44 -4.21 6.15
CA LEU A 93 -18.30 -5.14 5.03
C LEU A 93 -16.91 -5.80 4.96
N LEU A 94 -16.12 -5.71 6.02
CA LEU A 94 -14.85 -6.41 6.06
C LEU A 94 -15.07 -7.93 5.89
N PRO A 95 -14.45 -8.57 4.89
CA PRO A 95 -14.67 -9.99 4.62
C PRO A 95 -14.07 -10.86 5.71
N SER A 96 -14.59 -12.07 5.92
CA SER A 96 -14.04 -13.01 6.92
C SER A 96 -12.60 -13.43 6.57
N THR A 97 -12.29 -13.41 5.28
CA THR A 97 -10.98 -13.73 4.69
C THR A 97 -10.00 -12.56 4.66
N TRP A 98 -10.30 -11.43 5.32
CA TRP A 98 -9.46 -10.23 5.21
C TRP A 98 -8.00 -10.46 5.59
N THR A 99 -7.70 -11.40 6.47
CA THR A 99 -6.34 -11.73 6.90
C THR A 99 -5.50 -12.46 5.84
N THR A 100 -6.14 -13.17 4.92
CA THR A 100 -5.48 -13.89 3.82
C THR A 100 -5.53 -13.12 2.51
N ASP A 101 -6.53 -12.25 2.34
CA ASP A 101 -6.53 -11.28 1.25
C ASP A 101 -5.55 -10.14 1.55
N ARG A 102 -4.45 -10.12 0.80
CA ARG A 102 -3.41 -9.12 0.92
C ARG A 102 -3.94 -7.68 0.81
N PHE A 103 -4.87 -7.41 -0.11
CA PHE A 103 -5.36 -6.04 -0.30
C PHE A 103 -6.20 -5.60 0.90
N ALA A 104 -7.11 -6.46 1.37
CA ALA A 104 -7.91 -6.19 2.55
C ALA A 104 -7.03 -6.04 3.81
N ARG A 105 -6.08 -6.97 4.02
CA ARG A 105 -5.15 -6.96 5.15
C ARG A 105 -4.26 -5.73 5.16
N ASP A 106 -3.48 -5.53 4.11
CA ASP A 106 -2.48 -4.47 4.07
C ASP A 106 -3.17 -3.10 4.10
N GLY A 107 -4.32 -2.94 3.43
CA GLY A 107 -5.13 -1.72 3.47
C GLY A 107 -5.68 -1.41 4.87
N LEU A 108 -6.26 -2.40 5.55
CA LEU A 108 -6.79 -2.23 6.91
C LEU A 108 -5.68 -1.88 7.91
N LEU A 109 -4.55 -2.60 7.86
CA LEU A 109 -3.44 -2.38 8.79
C LEU A 109 -2.71 -1.05 8.54
N ALA A 110 -2.59 -0.62 7.29
CA ALA A 110 -2.08 0.70 6.96
C ALA A 110 -2.98 1.81 7.53
N LEU A 111 -4.31 1.68 7.39
CA LEU A 111 -5.27 2.63 7.95
C LEU A 111 -5.21 2.68 9.48
N ALA A 112 -5.10 1.52 10.14
CA ALA A 112 -4.98 1.42 11.59
C ALA A 112 -3.68 2.05 12.10
N ALA A 113 -2.56 1.80 11.41
CA ALA A 113 -1.28 2.41 11.75
C ALA A 113 -1.29 3.94 11.56
N TRP A 114 -1.90 4.43 10.48
CA TRP A 114 -2.04 5.87 10.26
C TRP A 114 -2.94 6.52 11.31
N ARG A 115 -4.08 5.90 11.68
CA ARG A 115 -4.93 6.39 12.78
C ARG A 115 -4.15 6.51 14.09
N ALA A 116 -3.38 5.48 14.44
CA ALA A 116 -2.55 5.49 15.65
C ALA A 116 -1.49 6.62 15.64
N GLN A 117 -0.93 6.96 14.48
CA GLN A 117 -0.01 8.11 14.36
C GLN A 117 -0.72 9.44 14.62
N ILE A 118 -1.96 9.59 14.12
CA ILE A 118 -2.76 10.79 14.37
C ILE A 118 -3.11 10.88 15.86
N ASP A 119 -3.57 9.78 16.46
CA ASP A 119 -3.93 9.73 17.88
C ASP A 119 -2.73 10.00 18.80
N ALA A 120 -1.52 9.63 18.37
CA ALA A 120 -0.28 9.94 19.06
C ALA A 120 0.17 11.42 18.92
N GLY A 121 -0.56 12.24 18.16
CA GLY A 121 -0.21 13.65 17.94
C GLY A 121 1.02 13.83 17.05
N THR A 122 1.29 12.91 16.11
CA THR A 122 2.47 12.98 15.23
C THR A 122 2.46 14.22 14.33
N SER A 123 1.28 14.82 14.10
CA SER A 123 1.11 16.07 13.35
C SER A 123 -0.08 16.87 13.87
N ASP A 124 0.09 18.20 13.96
CA ASP A 124 -0.98 19.15 14.29
C ASP A 124 -1.72 19.67 13.03
N ASP A 125 -1.39 19.19 11.82
CA ASP A 125 -2.05 19.66 10.59
C ASP A 125 -3.43 18.98 10.43
N PRO A 126 -4.55 19.75 10.48
CA PRO A 126 -5.90 19.20 10.34
C PRO A 126 -6.16 18.53 8.98
N ARG A 127 -5.34 18.81 7.97
CA ARG A 127 -5.44 18.14 6.66
C ARG A 127 -5.10 16.66 6.74
N ILE A 128 -4.28 16.25 7.71
CA ILE A 128 -3.92 14.84 7.90
C ILE A 128 -5.14 14.03 8.32
N GLU A 129 -5.96 14.55 9.26
CA GLU A 129 -7.23 13.94 9.66
C GLU A 129 -8.18 13.80 8.46
N LEU A 130 -8.31 14.85 7.65
CA LEU A 130 -9.16 14.83 6.46
C LEU A 130 -8.67 13.81 5.41
N ALA A 131 -7.36 13.72 5.19
CA ALA A 131 -6.77 12.78 4.25
C ALA A 131 -6.95 11.32 4.71
N TRP A 132 -6.87 11.09 6.03
CA TRP A 132 -7.13 9.79 6.62
C TRP A 132 -8.60 9.38 6.46
N LEU A 133 -9.54 10.29 6.72
CA LEU A 133 -10.98 10.05 6.52
C LEU A 133 -11.34 9.78 5.05
N ASP A 134 -10.71 10.49 4.10
CA ASP A 134 -10.90 10.22 2.66
C ASP A 134 -10.41 8.80 2.31
N SER A 135 -9.24 8.43 2.82
CA SER A 135 -8.67 7.08 2.62
C SER A 135 -9.56 5.99 3.19
N LEU A 136 -10.12 6.18 4.39
CA LEU A 136 -11.08 5.25 4.98
C LEU A 136 -12.34 5.09 4.11
N ARG A 137 -12.87 6.20 3.58
CA ARG A 137 -14.05 6.17 2.69
C ARG A 137 -13.76 5.46 1.38
N ARG A 138 -12.60 5.67 0.77
CA ARG A 138 -12.18 4.92 -0.44
C ARG A 138 -12.06 3.42 -0.16
N PHE A 139 -11.49 3.06 0.99
CA PHE A 139 -11.40 1.66 1.39
C PHE A 139 -12.79 1.03 1.60
N ARG A 140 -13.71 1.75 2.24
CA ARG A 140 -15.12 1.35 2.34
C ARG A 140 -15.74 1.12 0.96
N THR A 141 -15.57 2.05 0.01
CA THR A 141 -16.11 1.88 -1.35
C THR A 141 -15.55 0.63 -2.02
N TRP A 142 -14.27 0.33 -1.82
CA TRP A 142 -13.69 -0.92 -2.28
C TRP A 142 -14.33 -2.15 -1.62
N LEU A 143 -14.57 -2.12 -0.29
CA LEU A 143 -15.28 -3.19 0.42
C LEU A 143 -16.70 -3.40 -0.13
N GLU A 144 -17.42 -2.31 -0.43
CA GLU A 144 -18.76 -2.38 -1.02
C GLU A 144 -18.76 -3.03 -2.41
N LEU A 145 -17.78 -2.70 -3.26
CA LEU A 145 -17.62 -3.33 -4.56
C LEU A 145 -17.28 -4.82 -4.42
N ARG A 146 -16.30 -5.14 -3.58
CA ARG A 146 -15.92 -6.52 -3.29
C ARG A 146 -17.10 -7.35 -2.79
N ALA A 147 -17.88 -6.83 -1.84
CA ALA A 147 -19.00 -7.55 -1.25
C ALA A 147 -20.11 -7.87 -2.26
N ARG A 148 -20.22 -7.09 -3.36
CA ARG A 148 -21.13 -7.40 -4.47
C ARG A 148 -20.62 -8.57 -5.31
N GLU A 149 -19.31 -8.68 -5.51
CA GLU A 149 -18.68 -9.74 -6.27
C GLU A 149 -18.56 -11.05 -5.48
N THR A 150 -18.25 -10.95 -4.18
CA THR A 150 -18.07 -12.08 -3.27
C THR A 150 -18.75 -11.74 -1.94
N PRO A 151 -20.03 -12.11 -1.76
CA PRO A 151 -20.76 -11.85 -0.54
C PRO A 151 -20.20 -12.68 0.60
N ASP A 152 -19.36 -12.03 1.42
CA ASP A 152 -18.83 -12.57 2.65
C ASP A 152 -18.62 -11.41 3.62
N ARG A 153 -18.85 -11.66 4.90
CA ARG A 153 -18.68 -10.68 5.97
C ARG A 153 -18.13 -11.39 7.18
N LEU A 154 -17.15 -10.76 7.83
CA LEU A 154 -16.58 -11.27 9.05
C LEU A 154 -17.67 -11.30 10.14
N PRO A 155 -18.12 -12.50 10.56
CA PRO A 155 -19.32 -12.63 11.39
C PRO A 155 -19.05 -12.41 12.88
N ASP A 156 -17.78 -12.43 13.30
CA ASP A 156 -17.37 -12.44 14.70
C ASP A 156 -16.09 -11.60 14.94
N HIS A 157 -15.86 -11.19 16.19
CA HIS A 157 -14.62 -10.55 16.65
C HIS A 157 -13.51 -11.56 16.98
N SER A 158 -13.77 -12.85 16.76
CA SER A 158 -12.81 -13.93 16.95
C SER A 158 -11.66 -13.84 15.95
N ALA A 159 -10.44 -13.93 16.46
CA ALA A 159 -9.25 -13.97 15.62
C ALA A 159 -9.20 -15.27 14.80
N PRO A 160 -8.79 -15.22 13.52
CA PRO A 160 -8.53 -16.42 12.76
C PRO A 160 -7.38 -17.23 13.36
N THR A 161 -7.41 -18.54 13.13
CA THR A 161 -6.41 -19.48 13.64
C THR A 161 -4.99 -19.00 13.30
N GLY A 162 -4.15 -18.85 14.33
CA GLY A 162 -2.76 -18.41 14.17
C GLY A 162 -2.59 -16.90 14.00
N TRP A 163 -3.57 -16.09 14.37
CA TRP A 163 -3.44 -14.63 14.51
C TRP A 163 -3.43 -14.13 15.95
N THR A 164 -3.96 -14.91 16.88
CA THR A 164 -3.79 -14.71 18.32
C THR A 164 -2.99 -15.87 18.93
N PRO A 165 -2.27 -15.64 20.03
CA PRO A 165 -1.70 -16.74 20.80
C PRO A 165 -2.83 -17.69 21.21
N THR A 166 -2.68 -18.98 20.88
CA THR A 166 -3.48 -20.03 21.52
C THR A 166 -3.24 -19.93 23.02
N SER A 167 -4.30 -19.60 23.76
CA SER A 167 -4.30 -19.66 25.23
C SER A 167 -4.15 -21.09 25.71
#